data_AF-A0A1F7Z4F7-F1
#
_entry.id   AF-A0A1F7Z4F7-F1
#
_cell.length_a   1.000
_cell.length_b   1.000
_cell.length_c   1.000
_cell.angle_alpha   90.00
_cell.angle_beta   90.00
_cell.angle_gamma   90.00
#
_symmetry.space_group_name_H-M   'P 1'
#
loop_
_entity.id
_entity.type
_entity.pdbx_description
1 polymer ?
#
loop_
_entity_poly.entity_id
_entity_poly.type
_entity_poly.pdbx_seq_one_letter_code
_entity_poly.pdbx_strand_id
1 'polypeptide(L)'
;MSACWTTPQTSTQVSITPLTYKSPLESESCIIKSLGETAYKEIYKGVRNPTYTEHLKYGVCNKGEVKNSVITYYTKEEKIPKGTDACLRTVLGGGVYEKVRAGNTDVPHDLRGKVDRCFGVNPQAFEQARVYKAPDQVRSCLNDTLGETRFNEINSGASQPTEEERVKGSICFSKLNTNQSRFLPPPPEEVHYLETDPNIVELSDAVQETQKVNTQSLGGKLVFAGKSLANSNVYIYIYSTEPIVVTTKADDNGDWVYELNQPLNGEKHIAYAATRTSEGKYVRSSVFDFTVVAAETDLQNQLVNEAQLTQETGRGFIARVLVLAIVLCVTIILILSSFKALRKKHGIQKTEDNQKVSQNQPLQN
;
A
#
# COMPACT_ATOMS: atom_id res chain seq x y z
N MET A 1 16.61 -0.80 -69.45
CA MET A 1 17.44 -1.39 -68.38
C MET A 1 17.23 -0.60 -67.10
N SER A 2 16.48 -1.15 -66.14
CA SER A 2 16.61 -0.89 -64.69
C SER A 2 15.61 -1.79 -63.98
N ALA A 3 16.15 -2.71 -63.16
CA ALA A 3 15.40 -3.72 -62.42
C ALA A 3 14.94 -3.16 -61.07
N CYS A 4 13.68 -3.39 -60.71
CA CYS A 4 13.17 -3.14 -59.37
C CYS A 4 13.47 -4.35 -58.48
N TRP A 5 14.21 -4.14 -57.40
CA TRP A 5 14.45 -5.15 -56.36
C TRP A 5 13.29 -5.15 -55.37
N THR A 6 12.61 -6.30 -55.22
CA THR A 6 11.70 -6.60 -54.12
C THR A 6 12.49 -7.25 -52.99
N THR A 7 12.50 -6.61 -51.81
CA THR A 7 12.92 -7.23 -50.55
C THR A 7 11.69 -7.79 -49.83
N PRO A 8 11.73 -9.02 -49.30
CA PRO A 8 10.61 -9.55 -48.52
C PRO A 8 10.67 -9.02 -47.10
N GLN A 9 9.65 -8.26 -46.67
CA GLN A 9 9.46 -7.94 -45.26
C GLN A 9 8.96 -9.18 -44.53
N THR A 10 9.82 -9.76 -43.70
CA THR A 10 9.43 -10.72 -42.66
C THR A 10 8.59 -9.97 -41.64
N SER A 11 7.28 -10.22 -41.61
CA SER A 11 6.42 -9.71 -40.53
C SER A 11 6.65 -10.54 -39.27
N THR A 12 7.41 -9.98 -38.34
CA THR A 12 7.48 -10.50 -36.98
C THR A 12 6.12 -10.23 -36.34
N GLN A 13 5.27 -11.26 -36.24
CA GLN A 13 4.04 -11.17 -35.46
C GLN A 13 4.41 -11.03 -33.98
N VAL A 14 4.31 -9.79 -33.48
CA VAL A 14 4.32 -9.51 -32.05
C VAL A 14 3.02 -10.06 -31.49
N SER A 15 3.09 -11.16 -30.74
CA SER A 15 1.99 -11.62 -29.88
C SER A 15 1.77 -10.57 -28.79
N ILE A 16 0.85 -9.65 -29.04
CA ILE A 16 0.33 -8.75 -28.04
C ILE A 16 -0.64 -9.57 -27.19
N THR A 17 -0.22 -10.00 -26.00
CA THR A 17 -1.16 -10.57 -25.03
C THR A 17 -2.13 -9.45 -24.63
N PRO A 18 -3.44 -9.60 -24.85
CA PRO A 18 -4.39 -8.55 -24.50
C PRO A 18 -4.42 -8.39 -22.98
N LEU A 19 -4.09 -7.18 -22.50
CA LEU A 19 -4.27 -6.79 -21.10
C LEU A 19 -5.76 -6.93 -20.77
N THR A 20 -6.14 -8.05 -20.15
CA THR A 20 -7.53 -8.28 -19.73
C THR A 20 -7.83 -7.35 -18.56
N TYR A 21 -8.55 -6.27 -18.80
CA TYR A 21 -9.02 -5.37 -17.74
C TYR A 21 -9.96 -6.13 -16.80
N LYS A 22 -9.62 -6.26 -15.51
CA LYS A 22 -10.55 -6.76 -14.50
C LYS A 22 -11.52 -5.65 -14.15
N SER A 23 -12.80 -6.00 -14.02
CA SER A 23 -13.78 -5.01 -13.57
C SER A 23 -13.46 -4.55 -12.12
N PRO A 24 -13.89 -3.34 -11.72
CA PRO A 24 -13.71 -2.86 -10.35
C PRO A 24 -14.26 -3.84 -9.29
N LEU A 25 -15.38 -4.51 -9.59
CA LEU A 25 -16.02 -5.50 -8.72
C LEU A 25 -15.18 -6.77 -8.53
N GLU A 26 -14.50 -7.24 -9.57
CA GLU A 26 -13.59 -8.39 -9.49
C GLU A 26 -12.34 -8.08 -8.67
N SER A 27 -11.85 -6.85 -8.76
CA SER A 27 -10.69 -6.38 -7.99
C SER A 27 -11.02 -6.26 -6.51
N GLU A 28 -12.14 -5.64 -6.17
CA GLU A 28 -12.64 -5.57 -4.78
C GLU A 28 -12.88 -6.96 -4.19
N SER A 29 -13.51 -7.86 -4.95
CA SER A 29 -13.74 -9.25 -4.51
C SER A 29 -12.43 -9.99 -4.24
N CYS A 30 -11.40 -9.78 -5.07
CA CYS A 30 -10.06 -10.34 -4.83
C CYS A 30 -9.45 -9.80 -3.53
N ILE A 31 -9.54 -8.49 -3.29
CA ILE A 31 -8.96 -7.84 -2.12
C ILE A 31 -9.64 -8.36 -0.85
N ILE A 32 -10.99 -8.35 -0.80
CA ILE A 32 -11.76 -8.85 0.34
C ILE A 32 -11.40 -10.31 0.63
N LYS A 33 -11.31 -11.15 -0.42
CA LYS A 33 -10.92 -12.56 -0.27
C LYS A 33 -9.50 -12.72 0.28
N SER A 34 -8.57 -11.84 -0.09
CA SER A 34 -7.15 -11.96 0.26
C SER A 34 -6.80 -11.38 1.64
N LEU A 35 -7.49 -10.30 2.03
CA LEU A 35 -7.26 -9.59 3.28
C LEU A 35 -8.22 -10.04 4.39
N GLY A 36 -9.40 -10.53 4.03
CA GLY A 36 -10.53 -10.72 4.94
C GLY A 36 -11.41 -9.47 5.03
N GLU A 37 -12.71 -9.69 5.24
CA GLU A 37 -13.72 -8.62 5.22
C GLU A 37 -13.50 -7.56 6.30
N THR A 38 -13.10 -7.96 7.51
CA THR A 38 -12.82 -7.04 8.62
C THR A 38 -11.64 -6.13 8.30
N ALA A 39 -10.50 -6.70 7.90
CA ALA A 39 -9.29 -5.96 7.56
C ALA A 39 -9.54 -5.00 6.39
N TYR A 40 -10.22 -5.47 5.34
CA TYR A 40 -10.61 -4.62 4.21
C TYR A 40 -11.45 -3.42 4.67
N LYS A 41 -12.49 -3.63 5.49
CA LYS A 41 -13.36 -2.56 5.97
C LYS A 41 -12.62 -1.55 6.84
N GLU A 42 -11.73 -1.99 7.71
CA GLU A 42 -10.92 -1.12 8.57
C GLU A 42 -10.00 -0.23 7.74
N ILE A 43 -9.29 -0.80 6.77
CA ILE A 43 -8.36 -0.06 5.91
C ILE A 43 -9.14 0.89 5.00
N TYR A 44 -10.22 0.40 4.37
CA TYR A 44 -11.03 1.21 3.47
C TYR A 44 -11.69 2.41 4.15
N LYS A 45 -12.08 2.27 5.42
CA LYS A 45 -12.64 3.35 6.23
C LYS A 45 -11.58 4.24 6.87
N GLY A 46 -10.28 3.97 6.65
CA GLY A 46 -9.18 4.73 7.23
C GLY A 46 -9.03 4.55 8.74
N VAL A 47 -9.54 3.45 9.31
CA VAL A 47 -9.38 3.12 10.75
C VAL A 47 -7.93 2.82 11.07
N ARG A 48 -7.22 2.17 10.13
CA ARG A 48 -5.79 1.90 10.21
C ARG A 48 -5.15 1.90 8.82
N ASN A 49 -3.84 2.06 8.79
CA ASN A 49 -3.06 1.87 7.57
C ASN A 49 -2.89 0.37 7.26
N PRO A 50 -2.76 0.00 5.97
CA PRO A 50 -2.39 -1.34 5.57
C PRO A 50 -0.96 -1.70 6.02
N THR A 51 -0.76 -2.97 6.36
CA THR A 51 0.56 -3.55 6.62
C THR A 51 1.30 -3.82 5.30
N TYR A 52 2.60 -4.09 5.38
CA TYR A 52 3.42 -4.46 4.24
C TYR A 52 2.85 -5.64 3.44
N THR A 53 2.50 -6.73 4.12
CA THR A 53 1.92 -7.91 3.46
C THR A 53 0.56 -7.62 2.83
N GLU A 54 -0.26 -6.75 3.43
CA GLU A 54 -1.54 -6.33 2.86
C GLU A 54 -1.35 -5.48 1.60
N HIS A 55 -0.32 -4.63 1.54
CA HIS A 55 0.06 -3.93 0.30
C HIS A 55 0.46 -4.90 -0.81
N LEU A 56 1.25 -5.95 -0.50
CA LEU A 56 1.60 -6.96 -1.50
C LEU A 56 0.35 -7.68 -2.04
N LYS A 57 -0.56 -8.08 -1.15
CA LYS A 57 -1.84 -8.72 -1.54
C LYS A 57 -2.69 -7.81 -2.41
N TYR A 58 -2.75 -6.52 -2.08
CA TYR A 58 -3.44 -5.52 -2.87
C TYR A 58 -2.83 -5.38 -4.27
N GLY A 59 -1.50 -5.32 -4.37
CA GLY A 59 -0.77 -5.28 -5.64
C GLY A 59 -1.12 -6.46 -6.54
N VAL A 60 -1.13 -7.69 -6.00
CA VAL A 60 -1.51 -8.89 -6.77
C VAL A 60 -2.94 -8.80 -7.32
N CYS A 61 -3.89 -8.34 -6.50
CA CYS A 61 -5.27 -8.20 -6.96
C CYS A 61 -5.43 -7.20 -8.11
N ASN A 62 -4.54 -6.20 -8.18
CA ASN A 62 -4.49 -5.18 -9.22
C ASN A 62 -3.39 -5.43 -10.27
N LYS A 63 -2.87 -6.67 -10.41
CA LYS A 63 -1.84 -7.05 -11.41
C LYS A 63 -0.52 -6.25 -11.30
N GLY A 64 -0.14 -5.84 -10.10
CA GLY A 64 1.03 -5.00 -9.86
C GLY A 64 0.80 -3.52 -10.16
N GLU A 65 -0.39 -3.13 -10.65
CA GLU A 65 -0.76 -1.72 -10.73
C GLU A 65 -1.05 -1.22 -9.32
N VAL A 66 -0.15 -0.40 -8.81
CA VAL A 66 -0.42 0.38 -7.61
C VAL A 66 -0.79 1.78 -8.05
N LYS A 67 -2.00 2.21 -7.68
CA LYS A 67 -2.44 3.58 -7.96
C LYS A 67 -1.65 4.53 -7.07
N ASN A 68 -0.92 5.43 -7.70
CA ASN A 68 -0.25 6.53 -7.02
C ASN A 68 -1.20 7.72 -7.03
N SER A 69 -1.50 8.29 -5.86
CA SER A 69 -2.20 9.58 -5.78
C SER A 69 -1.20 10.69 -6.15
N VAL A 70 -0.81 10.74 -7.42
CA VAL A 70 0.02 11.83 -7.94
C VAL A 70 -0.86 13.06 -8.07
N ILE A 71 -0.61 14.07 -7.25
CA ILE A 71 -1.36 15.32 -7.28
C ILE A 71 -0.38 16.47 -7.48
N THR A 72 -0.46 17.12 -8.64
CA THR A 72 0.22 18.39 -8.90
C THR A 72 -0.54 19.49 -8.15
N TYR A 73 -0.13 19.79 -6.92
CA TYR A 73 -0.93 20.70 -6.08
C TYR A 73 -0.43 22.15 -6.09
N TYR A 74 0.87 22.34 -6.23
CA TYR A 74 1.45 23.67 -6.22
C TYR A 74 0.98 24.48 -7.44
N THR A 75 0.42 25.67 -7.19
CA THR A 75 0.02 26.60 -8.24
C THR A 75 0.82 27.90 -8.17
N LYS A 76 0.84 28.61 -9.30
CA LYS A 76 1.35 29.98 -9.44
C LYS A 76 0.33 31.04 -9.02
N GLU A 77 -0.93 30.66 -8.84
CA GLU A 77 -1.98 31.60 -8.43
C GLU A 77 -1.60 32.21 -7.10
N GLU A 78 -1.72 33.53 -6.95
CA GLU A 78 -1.32 34.25 -5.74
C GLU A 78 -2.17 33.85 -4.51
N LYS A 79 -3.44 33.50 -4.75
CA LYS A 79 -4.42 33.20 -3.71
C LYS A 79 -4.75 31.73 -3.68
N ILE A 80 -4.91 31.20 -2.46
CA ILE A 80 -5.47 29.87 -2.25
C ILE A 80 -6.95 29.90 -2.68
N PRO A 81 -7.46 28.89 -3.43
CA PRO A 81 -8.86 28.82 -3.80
C PRO A 81 -9.79 28.96 -2.58
N LYS A 82 -10.91 29.70 -2.72
CA LYS A 82 -11.81 30.00 -1.59
C LYS A 82 -12.29 28.75 -0.85
N GLY A 83 -12.60 27.67 -1.57
CA GLY A 83 -13.02 26.40 -0.98
C GLY A 83 -11.91 25.75 -0.13
N THR A 84 -10.69 25.75 -0.65
CA THR A 84 -9.51 25.29 0.08
C THR A 84 -9.25 26.14 1.31
N ASP A 85 -9.32 27.47 1.20
CA ASP A 85 -9.13 28.39 2.33
C ASP A 85 -10.15 28.13 3.45
N ALA A 86 -11.43 27.98 3.09
CA ALA A 86 -12.49 27.65 4.03
C ALA A 86 -12.25 26.30 4.73
N CYS A 87 -11.79 25.29 3.99
CA CYS A 87 -11.40 24.01 4.56
C CYS A 87 -10.22 24.16 5.54
N LEU A 88 -9.16 24.88 5.16
CA LEU A 88 -7.99 25.11 6.00
C LEU A 88 -8.38 25.82 7.30
N ARG A 89 -9.25 26.84 7.25
CA ARG A 89 -9.76 27.54 8.44
C ARG A 89 -10.56 26.64 9.37
N THR A 90 -11.31 25.69 8.79
CA THR A 90 -12.10 24.71 9.56
C THR A 90 -11.19 23.69 10.24
N VAL A 91 -10.17 23.20 9.54
CA VAL A 91 -9.22 22.21 10.06
C VAL A 91 -8.28 22.83 11.09
N LEU A 92 -7.75 24.01 10.81
CA LEU A 92 -6.75 24.72 11.61
C LEU A 92 -7.41 25.80 12.48
N GLY A 93 -8.31 25.40 13.38
CA GLY A 93 -9.01 26.29 14.29
C GLY A 93 -8.13 26.95 15.36
N GLY A 94 -8.73 27.69 16.30
CA GLY A 94 -8.05 28.20 17.50
C GLY A 94 -6.88 29.16 17.23
N GLY A 95 -6.90 29.88 16.10
CA GLY A 95 -5.82 30.77 15.68
C GLY A 95 -4.61 30.06 15.07
N VAL A 96 -4.60 28.73 14.97
CA VAL A 96 -3.52 27.95 14.33
C VAL A 96 -3.42 28.31 12.85
N TYR A 97 -4.55 28.43 12.13
CA TYR A 97 -4.58 28.84 10.73
C TYR A 97 -3.78 30.13 10.49
N GLU A 98 -4.01 31.17 11.31
CA GLU A 98 -3.34 32.46 11.13
C GLU A 98 -1.85 32.38 11.44
N LYS A 99 -1.45 31.56 12.43
CA LYS A 99 -0.02 31.32 12.74
C LYS A 99 0.69 30.58 11.62
N VAL A 100 0.06 29.53 11.05
CA VAL A 100 0.63 28.79 9.90
C VAL A 100 0.72 29.72 8.69
N ARG A 101 -0.36 30.44 8.38
CA ARG A 101 -0.40 31.40 7.26
C ARG A 101 0.67 32.48 7.37
N ALA A 102 0.91 32.99 8.57
CA ALA A 102 1.97 33.97 8.85
C ALA A 102 3.39 33.37 8.81
N GLY A 103 3.53 32.04 8.80
CA GLY A 103 4.83 31.35 8.88
C GLY A 103 5.39 31.27 10.30
N ASN A 104 4.59 31.55 11.33
CA ASN A 104 5.01 31.55 12.73
C ASN A 104 5.06 30.15 13.35
N THR A 105 4.38 29.17 12.74
CA THR A 105 4.39 27.77 13.16
C THR A 105 4.20 26.87 11.94
N ASP A 106 4.69 25.64 12.01
CA ASP A 106 4.30 24.61 11.04
C ASP A 106 2.90 24.05 11.33
N VAL A 107 2.33 23.36 10.34
CA VAL A 107 1.07 22.60 10.50
C VAL A 107 1.25 21.54 11.58
N PRO A 108 0.42 21.48 12.64
CA PRO A 108 0.53 20.42 13.64
C PRO A 108 0.46 19.02 13.01
N HIS A 109 1.35 18.13 13.45
CA HIS A 109 1.48 16.77 12.89
C HIS A 109 0.15 16.00 12.82
N ASP A 110 -0.64 16.05 13.88
CA ASP A 110 -1.95 15.40 13.99
C ASP A 110 -3.02 15.98 13.02
N LEU A 111 -2.82 17.22 12.56
CA LEU A 111 -3.68 17.89 11.58
C LEU A 111 -3.15 17.78 10.15
N ARG A 112 -1.91 17.35 9.93
CA ARG A 112 -1.26 17.25 8.61
C ARG A 112 -2.12 16.56 7.56
N GLY A 113 -2.63 15.36 7.88
CA GLY A 113 -3.48 14.61 6.96
C GLY A 113 -4.82 15.28 6.66
N LYS A 114 -5.37 16.09 7.58
CA LYS A 114 -6.59 16.88 7.34
C LYS A 114 -6.30 18.08 6.44
N VAL A 115 -5.16 18.74 6.64
CA VAL A 115 -4.69 19.85 5.78
C VAL A 115 -4.42 19.36 4.36
N ASP A 116 -3.77 18.20 4.20
CA ASP A 116 -3.57 17.55 2.91
C ASP A 116 -4.90 17.36 2.17
N ARG A 117 -5.95 16.88 2.85
CA ARG A 117 -7.29 16.72 2.26
C ARG A 117 -7.92 18.03 1.82
N CYS A 118 -7.66 19.15 2.48
CA CYS A 118 -8.11 20.47 1.99
C CYS A 118 -7.50 20.84 0.64
N PHE A 119 -6.34 20.27 0.34
CA PHE A 119 -5.64 20.38 -0.92
C PHE A 119 -6.00 19.22 -1.88
N GLY A 120 -7.11 18.53 -1.66
CA GLY A 120 -7.56 17.44 -2.53
C GLY A 120 -6.70 16.17 -2.43
N VAL A 121 -5.72 16.14 -1.52
CA VAL A 121 -4.90 14.97 -1.26
C VAL A 121 -5.70 13.99 -0.41
N ASN A 122 -6.39 13.09 -1.09
CA ASN A 122 -7.23 12.06 -0.50
C ASN A 122 -6.69 10.68 -0.88
N PRO A 123 -5.60 10.20 -0.23
CA PRO A 123 -5.06 8.88 -0.54
C PRO A 123 -6.15 7.84 -0.26
N GLN A 124 -6.54 7.07 -1.28
CA GLN A 124 -7.46 5.96 -1.08
C GLN A 124 -6.76 4.83 -0.34
N ALA A 125 -7.58 3.88 0.12
CA ALA A 125 -7.09 2.63 0.69
C ALA A 125 -6.04 1.99 -0.23
N PHE A 126 -4.87 1.68 0.33
CA PHE A 126 -3.73 1.06 -0.36
C PHE A 126 -3.05 1.90 -1.45
N GLU A 127 -3.45 3.15 -1.69
CA GLU A 127 -2.72 4.04 -2.58
C GLU A 127 -1.36 4.38 -1.99
N GLN A 128 -0.35 4.41 -2.87
CA GLN A 128 1.02 4.77 -2.50
C GLN A 128 1.11 6.25 -2.19
N ALA A 129 2.15 6.60 -1.43
CA ALA A 129 2.39 7.89 -0.81
C ALA A 129 2.03 9.15 -1.62
N ARG A 130 1.77 10.22 -0.87
CA ARG A 130 1.46 11.56 -1.35
C ARG A 130 2.65 12.10 -2.15
N VAL A 131 2.53 12.19 -3.47
CA VAL A 131 3.54 12.86 -4.30
C VAL A 131 3.12 14.30 -4.51
N TYR A 132 3.78 15.23 -3.82
CA TYR A 132 3.57 16.67 -3.99
C TYR A 132 4.36 17.16 -5.20
N LYS A 133 3.87 16.94 -6.42
CA LYS A 133 4.62 17.34 -7.61
C LYS A 133 4.60 18.87 -7.78
N ALA A 134 5.77 19.45 -8.08
CA ALA A 134 5.85 20.82 -8.55
C ALA A 134 5.08 20.98 -9.89
N PRO A 135 4.57 22.18 -10.22
CA PRO A 135 3.83 22.37 -11.47
C PRO A 135 4.78 22.31 -12.68
N ASP A 136 4.26 21.97 -13.85
CA ASP A 136 5.06 21.77 -15.07
C ASP A 136 5.99 22.93 -15.39
N GLN A 137 5.61 24.17 -15.06
CA GLN A 137 6.46 25.34 -15.30
C GLN A 137 7.73 25.35 -14.45
N VAL A 138 7.69 24.78 -13.24
CA VAL A 138 8.90 24.59 -12.42
C VAL A 138 9.80 23.55 -13.07
N ARG A 139 9.23 22.44 -13.55
CA ARG A 139 9.98 21.42 -14.30
C ARG A 139 10.61 22.01 -15.57
N SER A 140 9.87 22.79 -16.34
CA SER A 140 10.41 23.50 -17.51
C SER A 140 11.54 24.45 -17.12
N CYS A 141 11.37 25.22 -16.05
CA CYS A 141 12.44 26.10 -15.55
C CYS A 141 13.71 25.32 -15.18
N LEU A 142 13.57 24.18 -14.50
CA LEU A 142 14.71 23.34 -14.12
C LEU A 142 15.39 22.74 -15.34
N ASN A 143 14.62 22.25 -16.31
CA ASN A 143 15.13 21.75 -17.59
C ASN A 143 15.89 22.83 -18.35
N ASP A 144 15.37 24.05 -18.44
CA ASP A 144 16.02 25.16 -19.14
C ASP A 144 17.30 25.62 -18.41
N THR A 145 17.32 25.52 -17.09
CA THR A 145 18.42 26.00 -16.24
C THR A 145 19.58 25.01 -16.15
N LEU A 146 19.27 23.72 -16.07
CA LEU A 146 20.24 22.65 -15.79
C LEU A 146 20.48 21.74 -17.00
N GLY A 147 19.54 21.71 -17.95
CA GLY A 147 19.45 20.69 -18.98
C GLY A 147 18.64 19.48 -18.52
N GLU A 148 17.82 18.92 -19.41
CA GLU A 148 16.90 17.81 -19.10
C GLU A 148 17.61 16.58 -18.53
N THR A 149 18.72 16.14 -19.14
CA THR A 149 19.49 14.99 -18.65
C THR A 149 19.98 15.22 -17.22
N ARG A 150 20.56 16.39 -16.96
CA ARG A 150 21.12 16.73 -15.65
C ARG A 150 20.03 16.86 -14.59
N PHE A 151 18.91 17.50 -14.94
CA PHE A 151 17.73 17.57 -14.08
C PHE A 151 17.22 16.17 -13.71
N ASN A 152 17.09 15.26 -14.68
CA ASN A 152 16.62 13.90 -14.43
C ASN A 152 17.59 13.09 -13.56
N GLU A 153 18.90 13.25 -13.74
CA GLU A 153 19.92 12.63 -12.86
C GLU A 153 19.82 13.14 -11.42
N ILE A 154 19.59 14.43 -11.21
CA ILE A 154 19.41 15.01 -9.88
C ILE A 154 18.09 14.54 -9.26
N ASN A 155 16.99 14.64 -10.02
CA ASN A 155 15.63 14.35 -9.54
C ASN A 155 15.38 12.86 -9.28
N SER A 156 16.10 11.97 -9.96
CA SER A 156 16.11 10.53 -9.65
C SER A 156 16.99 10.19 -8.46
N GLY A 157 17.79 11.14 -7.97
CA GLY A 157 18.77 10.90 -6.94
C GLY A 157 20.06 10.25 -7.40
N ALA A 158 20.24 10.01 -8.70
CA ALA A 158 21.46 9.43 -9.26
C ALA A 158 22.69 10.32 -9.06
N SER A 159 22.50 11.63 -8.86
CA SER A 159 23.57 12.56 -8.52
C SER A 159 23.09 13.71 -7.65
N GLN A 160 24.02 14.34 -6.92
CA GLN A 160 23.74 15.58 -6.19
C GLN A 160 23.99 16.80 -7.09
N PRO A 161 23.21 17.89 -6.93
CA PRO A 161 23.54 19.16 -7.55
C PRO A 161 24.81 19.75 -6.92
N THR A 162 25.63 20.39 -7.74
CA THR A 162 26.73 21.25 -7.30
C THR A 162 26.17 22.50 -6.58
N GLU A 163 27.04 23.24 -5.88
CA GLU A 163 26.67 24.52 -5.26
C GLU A 163 26.01 25.49 -6.26
N GLU A 164 26.62 25.62 -7.43
CA GLU A 164 26.14 26.50 -8.50
C GLU A 164 24.77 26.04 -9.02
N GLU A 165 24.60 24.75 -9.27
CA GLU A 165 23.32 24.16 -9.68
C GLU A 165 22.26 24.33 -8.58
N ARG A 166 22.66 24.29 -7.31
CA ARG A 166 21.76 24.50 -6.17
C ARG A 166 21.15 25.89 -6.20
N VAL A 167 22.02 26.90 -6.31
CA VAL A 167 21.62 28.31 -6.38
C VAL A 167 20.74 28.54 -7.60
N LYS A 168 21.16 28.08 -8.78
CA LYS A 168 20.39 28.25 -10.03
C LYS A 168 19.03 27.55 -9.98
N GLY A 169 18.99 26.30 -9.52
CA GLY A 169 17.77 25.50 -9.44
C GLY A 169 16.77 26.04 -8.42
N SER A 170 17.24 26.54 -7.28
CA SER A 170 16.38 27.11 -6.23
C SER A 170 15.48 28.27 -6.73
N ILE A 171 15.95 29.01 -7.74
CA ILE A 171 15.20 30.14 -8.34
C ILE A 171 13.91 29.65 -9.01
N CYS A 172 13.88 28.42 -9.54
CA CYS A 172 12.68 27.88 -10.18
C CYS A 172 11.50 27.73 -9.21
N PHE A 173 11.78 27.52 -7.93
CA PHE A 173 10.77 27.36 -6.87
C PHE A 173 10.28 28.70 -6.31
N SER A 174 10.92 29.82 -6.63
CA SER A 174 10.45 31.15 -6.23
C SER A 174 9.09 31.53 -6.85
N LYS A 175 8.66 30.77 -7.87
CA LYS A 175 7.38 30.95 -8.58
C LYS A 175 6.21 30.21 -7.90
N LEU A 176 6.49 29.39 -6.89
CA LEU A 176 5.45 28.68 -6.14
C LEU A 176 4.66 29.66 -5.27
N ASN A 177 3.35 29.42 -5.12
CA ASN A 177 2.53 30.19 -4.19
C ASN A 177 3.10 30.08 -2.75
N THR A 178 3.59 31.21 -2.24
CA THR A 178 4.20 31.30 -0.91
C THR A 178 3.23 30.98 0.23
N ASN A 179 1.93 31.28 0.08
CA ASN A 179 0.94 30.87 1.05
C ASN A 179 0.76 29.35 1.06
N GLN A 180 0.75 28.70 -0.10
CA GLN A 180 0.65 27.23 -0.17
C GLN A 180 1.86 26.55 0.44
N SER A 181 3.07 27.06 0.21
CA SER A 181 4.29 26.51 0.82
C SER A 181 4.34 26.66 2.35
N ARG A 182 3.49 27.51 2.95
CA ARG A 182 3.30 27.52 4.42
C ARG A 182 2.54 26.31 4.94
N PHE A 183 1.62 25.78 4.15
CA PHE A 183 0.77 24.66 4.54
C PHE A 183 1.21 23.31 3.97
N LEU A 184 2.17 23.26 3.05
CA LEU A 184 2.60 22.02 2.38
C LEU A 184 4.11 21.80 2.57
N PRO A 185 4.57 20.54 2.63
CA PRO A 185 5.99 20.23 2.56
C PRO A 185 6.54 20.57 1.18
N PRO A 186 7.83 20.93 1.04
CA PRO A 186 8.46 21.17 -0.26
C PRO A 186 8.15 20.05 -1.25
N PRO A 187 7.92 20.36 -2.52
CA PRO A 187 7.80 19.33 -3.55
C PRO A 187 9.12 18.55 -3.65
N PRO A 188 9.11 17.24 -3.99
CA PRO A 188 10.32 16.43 -4.10
C PRO A 188 11.38 17.05 -5.01
N GLU A 189 10.96 17.73 -6.08
CA GLU A 189 11.88 18.39 -6.99
C GLU A 189 12.70 19.49 -6.28
N GLU A 190 12.15 20.17 -5.27
CA GLU A 190 12.83 21.26 -4.53
C GLU A 190 13.89 20.74 -3.57
N VAL A 191 13.67 19.55 -3.00
CA VAL A 191 14.49 19.04 -1.88
C VAL A 191 15.97 18.97 -2.23
N HIS A 192 16.32 18.53 -3.44
CA HIS A 192 17.72 18.47 -3.88
C HIS A 192 18.43 19.83 -3.80
N TYR A 193 17.68 20.92 -3.95
CA TYR A 193 18.15 22.30 -3.98
C TYR A 193 18.07 23.00 -2.61
N LEU A 194 17.52 22.35 -1.59
CA LEU A 194 17.53 22.87 -0.22
C LEU A 194 18.95 22.87 0.35
N GLU A 195 19.19 23.81 1.27
CA GLU A 195 20.42 23.86 2.06
C GLU A 195 20.56 22.59 2.91
N THR A 196 21.75 22.00 2.87
CA THR A 196 22.09 20.81 3.66
C THR A 196 22.56 21.25 5.05
N ASP A 197 21.84 20.85 6.10
CA ASP A 197 22.23 21.10 7.49
C ASP A 197 21.99 19.86 8.36
N PRO A 198 22.99 18.97 8.49
CA PRO A 198 22.87 17.75 9.28
C PRO A 198 22.78 18.01 10.79
N ASN A 199 23.05 19.24 11.27
CA ASN A 199 22.88 19.57 12.69
C ASN A 199 21.42 19.87 13.03
N ILE A 200 20.61 20.26 12.04
CA ILE A 200 19.18 20.56 12.20
C ILE A 200 18.31 19.35 11.85
N VAL A 201 18.69 18.57 10.84
CA VAL A 201 17.97 17.36 10.46
C VAL A 201 18.90 16.31 9.90
N GLU A 202 18.82 15.12 10.49
CA GLU A 202 19.64 13.97 10.14
C GLU A 202 18.72 12.79 9.85
N LEU A 203 19.04 12.04 8.81
CA LEU A 203 18.51 10.70 8.56
C LEU A 203 19.71 9.75 8.71
N SER A 204 19.73 9.00 9.81
CA SER A 204 20.90 8.25 10.24
C SER A 204 20.80 6.76 9.94
N ASP A 205 19.59 6.22 9.81
CA ASP A 205 19.38 4.79 9.63
C ASP A 205 18.13 4.47 8.81
N ALA A 206 18.19 3.34 8.09
CA ALA A 206 17.04 2.70 7.45
C ALA A 206 17.19 1.17 7.53
N VAL A 207 16.36 0.54 8.35
CA VAL A 207 16.39 -0.91 8.59
C VAL A 207 15.16 -1.56 7.99
N GLN A 208 15.35 -2.49 7.07
CA GLN A 208 14.27 -3.29 6.51
C GLN A 208 14.12 -4.59 7.32
N GLU A 209 12.89 -4.87 7.76
CA GLU A 209 12.55 -6.22 8.20
C GLU A 209 12.57 -7.17 6.99
N THR A 210 13.25 -8.31 7.11
CA THR A 210 13.28 -9.32 6.05
C THR A 210 12.73 -10.64 6.56
N GLN A 211 11.92 -11.32 5.73
CA GLN A 211 11.38 -12.64 6.04
C GLN A 211 11.88 -13.66 5.03
N LYS A 212 12.25 -14.86 5.47
CA LYS A 212 12.63 -15.97 4.57
C LYS A 212 11.38 -16.79 4.24
N VAL A 213 11.03 -16.86 2.95
CA VAL A 213 9.96 -17.71 2.43
C VAL A 213 10.54 -18.61 1.34
N ASN A 214 10.48 -19.93 1.54
CA ASN A 214 10.97 -20.94 0.58
C ASN A 214 12.33 -20.59 -0.06
N THR A 215 13.32 -20.27 0.79
CA THR A 215 14.70 -19.88 0.42
C THR A 215 14.90 -18.50 -0.22
N GLN A 216 13.82 -17.76 -0.50
CA GLN A 216 13.89 -16.38 -0.99
C GLN A 216 13.67 -15.39 0.17
N SER A 217 14.37 -14.25 0.09
CA SER A 217 14.16 -13.14 1.03
C SER A 217 13.01 -12.30 0.53
N LEU A 218 11.98 -12.12 1.35
CA LEU A 218 10.93 -11.14 1.13
C LEU A 218 11.30 -9.89 1.91
N GLY A 219 11.28 -8.75 1.24
CA GLY A 219 11.31 -7.45 1.92
C GLY A 219 10.14 -7.30 2.89
N GLY A 220 10.24 -6.33 3.78
CA GLY A 220 9.24 -6.05 4.80
C GLY A 220 9.16 -4.58 5.11
N LYS A 221 8.58 -4.26 6.27
CA LYS A 221 8.50 -2.91 6.80
C LYS A 221 9.89 -2.29 6.85
N LEU A 222 10.01 -1.05 6.37
CA LEU A 222 11.23 -0.27 6.40
C LEU A 222 11.11 0.78 7.50
N VAL A 223 12.07 0.82 8.41
CA VAL A 223 12.09 1.75 9.54
C VAL A 223 13.20 2.76 9.33
N PHE A 224 12.82 4.02 9.14
CA PHE A 224 13.76 5.15 9.09
C PHE A 224 13.91 5.76 10.47
N ALA A 225 15.12 6.20 10.79
CA ALA A 225 15.39 6.90 12.04
C ALA A 225 16.38 8.07 11.81
N GLY A 226 16.34 9.02 12.73
CA GLY A 226 17.26 10.15 12.73
C GLY A 226 16.96 11.18 13.81
N LYS A 227 17.52 12.38 13.62
CA LYS A 227 17.34 13.52 14.53
C LYS A 227 16.78 14.75 13.82
N SER A 228 16.09 15.60 14.56
CA SER A 228 15.64 16.91 14.13
C SER A 228 15.42 17.85 15.32
N LEU A 229 14.91 19.06 15.06
CA LEU A 229 14.45 19.97 16.11
C LEU A 229 13.36 19.27 16.95
N ALA A 230 13.46 19.37 18.28
CA ALA A 230 12.48 18.76 19.19
C ALA A 230 11.06 19.19 18.83
N ASN A 231 10.13 18.24 18.85
CA ASN A 231 8.71 18.44 18.50
C ASN A 231 8.41 18.96 17.08
N SER A 232 9.39 19.00 16.17
CA SER A 232 9.19 19.45 14.80
C SER A 232 8.57 18.37 13.92
N ASN A 233 8.00 18.79 12.79
CA ASN A 233 7.68 17.85 11.72
C ASN A 233 8.96 17.50 10.94
N VAL A 234 9.09 16.23 10.61
CA VAL A 234 10.15 15.71 9.74
C VAL A 234 9.49 15.13 8.50
N TYR A 235 9.87 15.67 7.34
CA TYR A 235 9.40 15.22 6.04
C TYR A 235 10.46 14.31 5.43
N ILE A 236 10.11 13.05 5.18
CA ILE A 236 11.03 12.06 4.64
C ILE A 236 10.66 11.87 3.17
N TYR A 237 11.64 12.06 2.30
CA TYR A 237 11.54 11.94 0.85
C TYR A 237 12.33 10.73 0.41
N ILE A 238 11.65 9.74 -0.13
CA ILE A 238 12.25 8.48 -0.59
C ILE A 238 12.12 8.43 -2.10
N TYR A 239 13.25 8.47 -2.80
CA TYR A 239 13.32 8.50 -4.24
C TYR A 239 13.39 7.06 -4.77
N SER A 240 12.23 6.58 -5.21
CA SER A 240 12.06 5.34 -6.00
C SER A 240 11.60 5.73 -7.41
N THR A 241 10.85 4.88 -8.13
CA THR A 241 10.30 5.23 -9.47
C THR A 241 9.46 6.51 -9.43
N GLU A 242 8.70 6.70 -8.36
CA GLU A 242 8.02 7.95 -8.02
C GLU A 242 8.40 8.32 -6.58
N PRO A 243 8.73 9.60 -6.27
CA PRO A 243 9.11 9.98 -4.92
C PRO A 243 7.99 9.77 -3.92
N ILE A 244 8.30 9.14 -2.79
CA ILE A 244 7.39 8.92 -1.67
C ILE A 244 7.67 10.01 -0.63
N VAL A 245 6.66 10.83 -0.33
CA VAL A 245 6.74 11.84 0.74
C VAL A 245 5.90 11.43 1.93
N VAL A 246 6.56 11.28 3.06
CA VAL A 246 5.93 10.94 4.34
C VAL A 246 6.30 11.97 5.41
N THR A 247 5.52 12.02 6.47
CA THR A 247 5.74 12.96 7.57
C THR A 247 5.70 12.20 8.88
N THR A 248 6.66 12.48 9.75
CA THR A 248 6.68 12.07 11.15
C THR A 248 6.92 13.29 12.03
N LYS A 249 6.88 13.10 13.35
CA LYS A 249 7.19 14.14 14.33
C LYS A 249 8.39 13.69 15.16
N ALA A 250 9.34 14.59 15.34
CA ALA A 250 10.41 14.39 16.31
C ALA A 250 9.86 14.46 17.74
N ASP A 251 10.44 13.67 18.63
CA ASP A 251 10.09 13.66 20.04
C ASP A 251 10.68 14.88 20.79
N ASP A 252 10.55 14.87 22.12
CA ASP A 252 11.06 15.96 22.97
C ASP A 252 12.59 16.06 22.97
N ASN A 253 13.30 15.00 22.60
CA ASN A 253 14.76 14.96 22.46
C ASN A 253 15.24 15.26 21.03
N GLY A 254 14.30 15.42 20.08
CA GLY A 254 14.60 15.56 18.67
C GLY A 254 14.80 14.23 17.94
N ASP A 255 14.66 13.10 18.61
CA ASP A 255 14.73 11.79 17.97
C ASP A 255 13.43 11.51 17.19
N TRP A 256 13.54 10.90 16.02
CA TRP A 256 12.38 10.52 15.23
C TRP A 256 12.54 9.14 14.63
N VAL A 257 11.41 8.45 14.49
CA VAL A 257 11.30 7.15 13.82
C VAL A 257 10.09 7.20 12.89
N TYR A 258 10.20 6.57 11.74
CA TYR A 258 9.09 6.40 10.81
C TYR A 258 9.06 4.99 10.24
N GLU A 259 7.89 4.36 10.30
CA GLU A 259 7.65 3.03 9.76
C GLU A 259 6.95 3.11 8.39
N LEU A 260 7.69 2.77 7.33
CA LEU A 260 7.14 2.62 6.00
C LEU A 260 6.69 1.17 5.78
N ASN A 261 5.37 0.98 5.71
CA ASN A 261 4.75 -0.30 5.35
C ASN A 261 4.59 -0.46 3.83
N GLN A 262 4.90 0.56 3.05
CA GLN A 262 4.80 0.50 1.60
C GLN A 262 5.99 -0.27 1.00
N PRO A 263 5.74 -1.28 0.14
CA PRO A 263 6.81 -1.92 -0.62
C PRO A 263 7.47 -0.97 -1.61
N LEU A 264 8.79 -1.10 -1.76
CA LEU A 264 9.60 -0.30 -2.68
C LEU A 264 10.00 -1.12 -3.90
N ASN A 265 9.93 -0.48 -5.08
CA ASN A 265 10.34 -1.07 -6.34
C ASN A 265 11.83 -0.84 -6.58
N GLY A 266 12.55 -1.89 -7.00
CA GLY A 266 13.99 -1.83 -7.18
C GLY A 266 14.76 -1.90 -5.85
N GLU A 267 16.06 -2.17 -5.95
CA GLU A 267 16.90 -2.44 -4.78
C GLU A 267 17.54 -1.18 -4.20
N LYS A 268 17.94 -0.23 -5.06
CA LYS A 268 18.71 0.95 -4.67
C LYS A 268 17.84 2.19 -4.65
N HIS A 269 17.94 2.95 -3.57
CA HIS A 269 17.16 4.15 -3.35
C HIS A 269 18.01 5.20 -2.65
N ILE A 270 17.57 6.45 -2.74
CA ILE A 270 18.08 7.51 -1.89
C ILE A 270 16.94 8.11 -1.07
N ALA A 271 17.28 8.62 0.10
CA ALA A 271 16.37 9.38 0.93
C ALA A 271 16.99 10.67 1.45
N TYR A 272 16.10 11.61 1.78
CA TYR A 272 16.42 12.78 2.57
C TYR A 272 15.37 12.95 3.65
N ALA A 273 15.78 13.49 4.80
CA ALA A 273 14.87 14.12 5.73
C ALA A 273 14.95 15.64 5.54
N ALA A 274 13.82 16.32 5.64
CA ALA A 274 13.75 17.77 5.64
C ALA A 274 12.88 18.26 6.80
N THR A 275 13.24 19.41 7.34
CA THR A 275 12.45 20.08 8.38
C THR A 275 12.47 21.59 8.16
N ARG A 276 11.54 22.28 8.81
CA ARG A 276 11.47 23.73 8.81
C ARG A 276 12.25 24.29 10.00
N THR A 277 13.17 25.22 9.75
CA THR A 277 13.94 25.92 10.79
C THR A 277 13.06 26.90 11.57
N SER A 278 13.60 27.43 12.67
CA SER A 278 13.00 28.53 13.44
C SER A 278 12.73 29.78 12.60
N GLU A 279 13.53 30.04 11.56
CA GLU A 279 13.31 31.17 10.64
C GLU A 279 12.27 30.86 9.54
N GLY A 280 11.67 29.66 9.56
CA GLY A 280 10.61 29.26 8.64
C GLY A 280 11.10 28.81 7.26
N LYS A 281 12.42 28.57 7.10
CA LYS A 281 13.03 27.99 5.90
C LYS A 281 13.09 26.47 6.00
N TYR A 282 13.12 25.77 4.87
CA TYR A 282 13.38 24.33 4.87
C TYR A 282 14.87 24.06 4.68
N VAL A 283 15.39 23.14 5.48
CA VAL A 283 16.72 22.54 5.33
C VAL A 283 16.56 21.04 5.21
N ARG A 284 17.57 20.38 4.66
CA ARG A 284 17.59 18.92 4.47
C ARG A 284 18.81 18.26 5.10
N SER A 285 18.70 16.96 5.28
CA SER A 285 19.81 16.10 5.65
C SER A 285 20.80 15.95 4.50
N SER A 286 21.97 15.40 4.82
CA SER A 286 22.82 14.74 3.83
C SER A 286 22.02 13.67 3.07
N VAL A 287 22.46 13.36 1.85
CA VAL A 287 21.88 12.24 1.09
C VAL A 287 22.10 10.94 1.87
N PHE A 288 21.06 10.12 1.93
CA PHE A 288 21.13 8.80 2.51
C PHE A 288 20.88 7.74 1.45
N ASP A 289 21.94 7.06 1.04
CA ASP A 289 21.85 5.93 0.12
C ASP A 289 21.52 4.65 0.89
N PHE A 290 20.55 3.88 0.41
CA PHE A 290 20.19 2.62 1.04
C PHE A 290 19.74 1.57 0.03
N THR A 291 19.82 0.32 0.48
CA THR A 291 19.40 -0.84 -0.31
C THR A 291 18.34 -1.64 0.41
N VAL A 292 17.35 -2.12 -0.32
CA VAL A 292 16.27 -2.97 0.19
C VAL A 292 16.14 -4.22 -0.66
N VAL A 293 15.54 -5.25 -0.08
CA VAL A 293 15.00 -6.37 -0.85
C VAL A 293 13.80 -5.84 -1.63
N ALA A 294 13.95 -5.77 -2.95
CA ALA A 294 12.96 -5.22 -3.86
C ALA A 294 11.65 -6.02 -3.82
N ALA A 295 10.51 -5.32 -3.90
CA ALA A 295 9.21 -5.94 -4.02
C ALA A 295 8.89 -6.27 -5.49
N GLU A 296 9.55 -7.27 -6.06
CA GLU A 296 9.32 -7.67 -7.46
C GLU A 296 8.03 -8.49 -7.65
N THR A 297 7.38 -8.30 -8.80
CA THR A 297 6.09 -8.90 -9.15
C THR A 297 6.09 -10.44 -9.08
N ASP A 298 7.22 -11.07 -9.38
CA ASP A 298 7.33 -12.54 -9.42
C ASP A 298 7.22 -13.18 -8.03
N LEU A 299 7.74 -12.51 -7.00
CA LEU A 299 7.66 -12.95 -5.61
C LEU A 299 6.27 -12.70 -5.01
N GLN A 300 5.60 -11.63 -5.45
CA GLN A 300 4.21 -11.31 -5.10
C GLN A 300 3.24 -12.40 -5.58
N ASN A 301 3.48 -12.92 -6.79
CA ASN A 301 2.67 -14.01 -7.36
C ASN A 301 2.83 -15.33 -6.58
N GLN A 302 4.02 -15.63 -6.05
CA GLN A 302 4.25 -16.87 -5.26
C GLN A 302 3.48 -16.89 -3.93
N LEU A 303 3.43 -15.78 -3.19
CA LEU A 303 2.72 -15.69 -1.91
C LEU A 303 1.20 -15.93 -2.02
N VAL A 304 0.59 -15.52 -3.14
CA VAL A 304 -0.86 -15.71 -3.37
C VAL A 304 -1.17 -17.11 -3.86
N ASN A 305 -0.29 -17.72 -4.66
CA ASN A 305 -0.48 -19.09 -5.11
C ASN A 305 -0.53 -20.08 -3.93
N GLU A 306 0.32 -19.90 -2.91
CA GLU A 306 0.28 -20.74 -1.69
C GLU A 306 -1.00 -20.55 -0.87
N ALA A 307 -1.49 -19.31 -0.74
CA ALA A 307 -2.76 -19.01 -0.07
C ALA A 307 -3.98 -19.59 -0.82
N GLN A 308 -3.91 -19.69 -2.15
CA GLN A 308 -4.96 -20.31 -2.97
C GLN A 308 -4.90 -21.85 -2.91
N LEU A 309 -3.71 -22.45 -2.92
CA LEU A 309 -3.52 -23.89 -2.79
C LEU A 309 -4.02 -24.44 -1.44
N THR A 310 -3.78 -23.71 -0.35
CA THR A 310 -4.29 -24.07 0.99
C THR A 310 -5.81 -23.95 1.11
N GLN A 311 -6.43 -22.98 0.43
CA GLN A 311 -7.88 -22.82 0.42
C GLN A 311 -8.61 -23.90 -0.41
N GLU A 312 -8.06 -24.25 -1.58
CA GLU A 312 -8.59 -25.31 -2.46
C GLU A 312 -8.51 -26.71 -1.79
N THR A 313 -7.37 -27.01 -1.17
CA THR A 313 -7.17 -28.29 -0.45
C THR A 313 -8.06 -28.40 0.80
N GLY A 314 -8.24 -27.31 1.56
CA GLY A 314 -9.13 -27.26 2.72
C GLY A 314 -10.61 -27.48 2.34
N ARG A 315 -11.10 -26.82 1.29
CA ARG A 315 -12.49 -27.01 0.81
C ARG A 315 -12.73 -28.44 0.30
N GLY A 316 -11.78 -29.00 -0.45
CA GLY A 316 -11.85 -30.38 -0.92
C GLY A 316 -11.83 -31.42 0.21
N PHE A 317 -11.03 -31.18 1.25
CA PHE A 317 -10.98 -32.04 2.44
C PHE A 317 -12.28 -32.01 3.24
N ILE A 318 -12.82 -30.81 3.53
CA ILE A 318 -14.08 -30.65 4.28
C ILE A 318 -15.25 -31.30 3.52
N ALA A 319 -15.33 -31.11 2.20
CA ALA A 319 -16.36 -31.73 1.38
C ALA A 319 -16.31 -33.26 1.42
N ARG A 320 -15.10 -33.87 1.35
CA ARG A 320 -14.93 -35.33 1.45
C ARG A 320 -15.30 -35.87 2.83
N VAL A 321 -14.93 -35.16 3.90
CA VAL A 321 -15.27 -35.55 5.29
C VAL A 321 -16.79 -35.51 5.51
N LEU A 322 -17.48 -34.48 5.01
CA LEU A 322 -18.94 -34.39 5.11
C LEU A 322 -19.66 -35.50 4.36
N VAL A 323 -19.20 -35.83 3.14
CA VAL A 323 -19.75 -36.96 2.37
C VAL A 323 -19.55 -38.28 3.11
N LEU A 324 -18.37 -38.54 3.66
CA LEU A 324 -18.10 -39.75 4.43
C LEU A 324 -18.96 -39.84 5.70
N ALA A 325 -19.16 -38.72 6.41
CA ALA A 325 -20.02 -38.67 7.59
C ALA A 325 -21.49 -38.99 7.26
N ILE A 326 -22.01 -38.43 6.15
CA ILE A 326 -23.38 -38.72 5.68
C ILE A 326 -23.52 -40.20 5.34
N VAL A 327 -22.56 -40.78 4.63
CA VAL A 327 -22.57 -42.21 4.28
C VAL A 327 -22.56 -43.08 5.54
N LEU A 328 -21.75 -42.75 6.54
CA LEU A 328 -21.70 -43.44 7.83
C LEU A 328 -23.03 -43.34 8.60
N CYS A 329 -23.67 -42.18 8.61
CA CYS A 329 -24.98 -42.02 9.24
C CYS A 329 -26.04 -42.87 8.53
N VAL A 330 -26.06 -42.89 7.20
CA VAL A 330 -27.01 -43.69 6.42
C VAL A 330 -26.79 -45.19 6.66
N THR A 331 -25.55 -45.67 6.70
CA THR A 331 -25.27 -47.08 6.98
C THR A 331 -25.69 -47.48 8.40
N ILE A 332 -25.43 -46.64 9.41
CA ILE A 332 -25.90 -46.88 10.78
C ILE A 332 -27.42 -46.93 10.84
N ILE A 333 -28.14 -46.03 10.15
CA ILE A 333 -29.61 -46.03 10.10
C ILE A 333 -30.14 -47.32 9.45
N LEU A 334 -29.51 -47.81 8.39
CA LEU A 334 -29.87 -49.07 7.73
C LEU A 334 -29.60 -50.30 8.61
N ILE A 335 -28.51 -50.28 9.39
CA ILE A 335 -28.23 -51.34 10.36
C ILE A 335 -29.27 -51.32 11.49
N LEU A 336 -29.61 -50.15 12.03
CA LEU A 336 -30.61 -50.02 13.08
C LEU A 336 -32.02 -50.40 12.60
N SER A 337 -32.38 -50.08 11.35
CA SER A 337 -33.67 -50.45 10.77
C SER A 337 -33.78 -51.96 10.52
N SER A 338 -32.71 -52.60 10.04
CA SER A 338 -32.65 -54.06 9.88
C SER A 338 -32.67 -54.81 11.22
N PHE A 339 -31.99 -54.32 12.26
CA PHE A 339 -32.10 -54.86 13.63
C PHE A 339 -33.53 -54.74 14.20
N LYS A 340 -34.21 -53.61 13.97
CA LYS A 340 -35.63 -53.45 14.37
C LYS A 340 -36.55 -54.42 13.63
N ALA A 341 -36.33 -54.63 12.32
CA ALA A 341 -37.10 -55.57 11.52
C ALA A 341 -36.90 -57.03 11.98
N LEU A 342 -35.67 -57.41 12.31
CA LEU A 342 -35.34 -58.75 12.84
C LEU A 342 -35.95 -59.00 14.21
N ARG A 343 -35.92 -58.01 15.13
CA ARG A 343 -36.60 -58.10 16.43
C ARG A 343 -38.12 -58.22 16.28
N LYS A 344 -38.73 -57.50 15.34
CA LYS A 344 -40.17 -57.60 15.05
C LYS A 344 -40.53 -59.00 14.54
N LYS A 345 -39.71 -59.59 13.67
CA LYS A 345 -39.92 -60.96 13.17
C LYS A 345 -39.80 -62.02 14.28
N HIS A 346 -38.79 -61.91 15.15
CA HIS A 346 -38.65 -62.79 16.33
C HIS A 346 -39.80 -62.63 17.34
N GLY A 347 -40.32 -61.41 17.51
CA GLY A 347 -41.49 -61.14 18.36
C GLY A 347 -42.77 -61.78 17.83
N ILE A 348 -43.01 -61.75 16.52
CA ILE A 348 -44.20 -62.35 15.88
C ILE A 348 -44.15 -63.88 15.96
N GLN A 349 -42.96 -64.48 15.77
CA GLN A 349 -42.78 -65.93 15.81
C GLN A 349 -43.02 -66.52 17.21
N LYS A 350 -42.70 -65.76 18.27
CA LYS A 350 -42.99 -66.13 19.66
C LYS A 350 -44.49 -66.09 20.00
N THR A 351 -45.27 -65.26 19.29
CA THR A 351 -46.73 -65.17 19.47
C THR A 351 -47.45 -66.31 18.75
N GLU A 352 -46.98 -66.76 17.58
CA GLU A 352 -47.53 -67.92 16.88
C GLU A 352 -47.28 -69.25 17.62
N ASP A 353 -46.10 -69.44 18.22
CA ASP A 353 -45.81 -70.65 19.01
C ASP A 353 -46.66 -70.72 20.30
N ASN A 354 -46.90 -69.59 20.97
CA ASN A 354 -47.78 -69.55 22.16
C ASN A 354 -49.26 -69.79 21.82
N GLN A 355 -49.71 -69.47 20.60
CA GLN A 355 -51.09 -69.71 20.17
C GLN A 355 -51.34 -71.18 19.77
N LYS A 356 -50.31 -71.93 19.34
CA LYS A 356 -50.42 -73.37 19.07
C LYS A 356 -50.45 -74.24 20.34
N VAL A 357 -49.89 -73.78 21.46
CA VAL A 357 -49.91 -74.54 22.73
C VAL A 357 -51.28 -74.52 23.41
N SER A 358 -52.09 -73.46 23.22
CA SER A 358 -53.40 -73.34 23.87
C SER A 358 -54.54 -74.10 23.17
N GLN A 359 -54.32 -74.71 22.00
CA GLN A 359 -55.36 -75.43 21.24
C GLN A 359 -55.38 -76.95 21.46
N ASN A 360 -54.46 -77.50 22.26
CA ASN A 360 -54.42 -78.94 22.59
C ASN A 360 -54.55 -79.15 24.10
N GLN A 361 -55.77 -78.99 24.63
CA GLN A 361 -56.10 -79.45 25.98
C GLN A 361 -57.40 -80.28 25.93
N PRO A 362 -57.36 -81.59 26.18
CA PRO A 362 -58.55 -82.44 26.11
C PRO A 362 -59.46 -82.24 27.32
N LEU A 363 -60.77 -82.27 27.07
CA LEU A 363 -61.83 -82.41 28.07
C LEU A 363 -61.59 -83.68 28.92
N GLN A 364 -61.51 -83.52 30.24
CA GLN A 364 -61.71 -84.61 31.19
C GLN A 364 -63.04 -84.40 31.92
N ASN A 365 -63.92 -85.39 31.71
CA ASN A 365 -65.16 -85.78 32.41
C ASN A 365 -66.14 -84.72 32.90
#